data_AF-A0A2D8QP87-F1
#
_entry.id   AF-A0A2D8QP87-F1
#
_cell.length_a   1.000
_cell.length_b   1.000
_cell.length_c   1.000
_cell.angle_alpha   90.00
_cell.angle_beta   90.00
_cell.angle_gamma   90.00
#
_symmetry.space_group_name_H-M   'P 1'
#
loop_
_entity.id
_entity.type
_entity.pdbx_description
1 polymer ?
#
loop_
_entity_poly.entity_id
_entity_poly.type
_entity_poly.pdbx_seq_one_letter_code
_entity_poly.pdbx_strand_id
1 'polypeptide(L)'
;MYELGKKVYMTGPESCQNCHGAMGTGTSRSKVNLTEPTTWKAFEYQSILKDSDADLDYNTVAKAVISLGGRGWNERHFAELRNHLSNPNEKLTPFDEDMVGLKGPSRKVLLNHVKRLIRKSGLPKASQDEIEDLLSASVLTYIKQEFVD
;
A
#
# COMPACT_ATOMS: atom_id res chain seq x y z
N MET A 1 10.73 7.01 -10.29
CA MET A 1 9.86 6.45 -9.23
C MET A 1 8.73 7.42 -8.88
N TYR A 2 9.03 8.65 -8.45
CA TYR A 2 8.03 9.65 -8.07
C TYR A 2 6.88 9.84 -9.10
N GLU A 3 7.17 10.14 -10.36
CA GLU A 3 6.12 10.37 -11.38
C GLU A 3 5.20 9.17 -11.62
N LEU A 4 5.76 7.96 -11.59
CA LEU A 4 4.95 6.74 -11.68
C LEU A 4 4.08 6.58 -10.42
N GLY A 5 4.62 6.89 -9.24
CA GLY A 5 3.89 6.88 -7.99
C GLY A 5 2.73 7.87 -7.97
N LYS A 6 2.97 9.12 -8.38
CA LYS A 6 1.94 10.16 -8.55
C LYS A 6 0.83 9.68 -9.48
N LYS A 7 1.21 9.06 -10.60
CA LYS A 7 0.25 8.48 -11.53
C LYS A 7 -0.61 7.41 -10.85
N VAL A 8 -0.01 6.46 -10.14
CA VAL A 8 -0.75 5.42 -9.41
C VAL A 8 -1.69 6.05 -8.39
N TYR A 9 -1.20 7.03 -7.62
CA TYR A 9 -1.97 7.71 -6.58
C TYR A 9 -3.26 8.35 -7.11
N MET A 10 -3.22 8.93 -8.31
CA MET A 10 -4.30 9.72 -8.89
C MET A 10 -5.20 8.95 -9.87
N THR A 11 -4.81 7.76 -10.35
CA THR A 11 -5.49 7.13 -11.50
C THR A 11 -6.77 6.39 -11.08
N GLY A 12 -7.92 6.94 -11.49
CA GLY A 12 -9.22 6.25 -11.57
C GLY A 12 -10.16 6.47 -10.38
N PRO A 13 -11.33 5.81 -10.38
CA PRO A 13 -12.42 6.07 -9.43
C PRO A 13 -12.19 5.47 -8.04
N GLU A 14 -11.23 4.56 -7.90
CA GLU A 14 -10.80 3.96 -6.63
C GLU A 14 -9.29 4.16 -6.42
N SER A 15 -8.78 5.33 -6.84
CA SER A 15 -7.39 5.69 -6.64
C SER A 15 -7.10 5.99 -5.17
N CYS A 16 -5.81 5.94 -4.79
CA CYS A 16 -5.37 6.32 -3.44
C CYS A 16 -5.86 7.73 -3.07
N GLN A 17 -5.85 8.66 -4.03
CA GLN A 17 -6.33 10.04 -3.84
C GLN A 17 -7.81 10.12 -3.43
N ASN A 18 -8.67 9.20 -3.88
CA ASN A 18 -10.08 9.27 -3.51
C ASN A 18 -10.33 8.90 -2.04
N CYS A 19 -9.43 8.12 -1.45
CA CYS A 19 -9.45 7.79 -0.01
C CYS A 19 -8.67 8.82 0.81
N HIS A 20 -7.49 9.23 0.35
CA HIS A 20 -6.56 10.04 1.14
C HIS A 20 -6.55 11.54 0.80
N GLY A 21 -7.25 11.94 -0.25
CA GLY A 21 -7.34 13.33 -0.69
C GLY A 21 -6.10 13.81 -1.43
N ALA A 22 -6.16 15.01 -2.00
CA ALA A 22 -4.99 15.61 -2.67
C ALA A 22 -3.88 15.99 -1.69
N MET A 23 -4.25 16.34 -0.46
CA MET A 23 -3.33 16.78 0.61
C MET A 23 -2.87 15.63 1.51
N GLY A 24 -3.29 14.39 1.25
CA GLY A 24 -2.97 13.24 2.10
C GLY A 24 -3.74 13.19 3.44
N THR A 25 -4.57 14.18 3.76
CA THR A 25 -5.25 14.31 5.07
C THR A 25 -6.54 13.49 5.21
N GLY A 26 -6.82 12.56 4.29
CA GLY A 26 -8.06 11.78 4.28
C GLY A 26 -9.26 12.51 3.63
N THR A 27 -10.33 11.77 3.42
CA THR A 27 -11.61 12.26 2.86
C THR A 27 -12.81 11.81 3.72
N SER A 28 -14.03 11.89 3.18
CA SER A 28 -15.19 11.23 3.79
C SER A 28 -15.13 9.71 3.66
N ARG A 29 -14.36 9.16 2.70
CA ARG A 29 -14.21 7.72 2.49
C ARG A 29 -13.18 7.09 3.42
N SER A 30 -12.13 7.82 3.80
CA SER A 30 -11.13 7.34 4.74
C SER A 30 -10.59 8.48 5.59
N LYS A 31 -10.43 8.25 6.89
CA LYS A 31 -9.86 9.22 7.84
C LYS A 31 -8.36 9.06 8.05
N VAL A 32 -7.70 8.18 7.29
CA VAL A 32 -6.26 7.95 7.41
C VAL A 32 -5.50 9.17 6.91
N ASN A 33 -4.70 9.77 7.80
CA ASN A 33 -3.82 10.88 7.49
C ASN A 33 -2.43 10.39 7.05
N LEU A 34 -2.11 10.57 5.77
CA LEU A 34 -0.81 10.23 5.19
C LEU A 34 0.31 11.18 5.66
N THR A 35 -0.01 12.36 6.21
CA THR A 35 1.00 13.28 6.73
C THR A 35 1.47 12.93 8.13
N GLU A 36 0.85 11.95 8.78
CA GLU A 36 1.19 11.51 10.13
C GLU A 36 1.44 10.00 10.11
N PRO A 37 2.63 9.54 9.68
CA PRO A 37 2.93 8.11 9.51
C PRO A 37 2.69 7.27 10.75
N THR A 38 2.94 7.83 11.93
CA THR A 38 2.71 7.15 13.23
C THR A 38 1.26 6.80 13.48
N THR A 39 0.31 7.41 12.75
CA THR A 39 -1.13 7.05 12.79
C THR A 39 -1.48 5.90 11.85
N TRP A 40 -0.55 5.46 11.00
CA TRP A 40 -0.79 4.37 10.08
C TRP A 40 -0.78 3.05 10.83
N LYS A 41 -1.75 2.20 10.50
CA LYS A 41 -1.83 0.82 10.98
C LYS A 41 -0.57 -0.03 10.67
N ALA A 42 0.21 0.35 9.66
CA ALA A 42 1.51 -0.26 9.40
C ALA A 42 2.50 -0.10 10.56
N PHE A 43 2.47 1.01 11.31
CA PHE A 43 3.28 1.21 12.50
C PHE A 43 2.79 0.37 13.68
N GLU A 44 1.47 0.26 13.85
CA GLU A 44 0.85 -0.65 14.84
C GLU A 44 1.34 -2.08 14.60
N TYR A 45 1.27 -2.57 13.36
CA TYR A 45 1.68 -3.94 13.04
C TYR A 45 3.18 -4.17 13.15
N GLN A 46 4.02 -3.21 12.74
CA GLN A 46 5.45 -3.29 13.00
C GLN A 46 5.72 -3.42 14.51
N SER A 47 5.01 -2.67 15.37
CA SER A 47 5.24 -2.72 16.81
C SER A 47 4.88 -4.08 17.42
N ILE A 48 3.87 -4.77 16.89
CA ILE A 48 3.44 -6.11 17.32
C ILE A 48 4.45 -7.18 16.87
N LEU A 49 4.98 -7.04 15.65
CA LEU A 49 5.90 -8.01 15.06
C LEU A 49 7.35 -7.83 15.49
N LYS A 50 7.66 -6.72 16.16
CA LYS A 50 9.01 -6.37 16.58
C LYS A 50 9.60 -7.49 17.45
N ASP A 51 10.86 -7.84 17.17
CA ASP A 51 11.62 -8.87 17.89
C ASP A 51 11.02 -10.30 17.75
N SER A 52 10.07 -10.51 16.83
CA SER A 52 9.60 -11.84 16.41
C SER A 52 10.36 -12.35 15.17
N ASP A 53 10.17 -13.61 14.82
CA ASP A 53 10.62 -14.19 13.55
C ASP A 53 9.90 -13.59 12.32
N ALA A 54 8.82 -12.86 12.54
CA ALA A 54 8.04 -12.14 11.55
C ALA A 54 8.24 -10.60 11.63
N ASP A 55 9.36 -10.11 12.19
CA ASP A 55 9.66 -8.67 12.26
C ASP A 55 9.68 -8.03 10.85
N LEU A 56 8.81 -7.04 10.66
CA LEU A 56 8.60 -6.34 9.38
C LEU A 56 8.57 -4.83 9.61
N ASP A 57 9.31 -4.11 8.79
CA ASP A 57 9.29 -2.66 8.79
C ASP A 57 7.95 -2.12 8.22
N TYR A 58 7.50 -0.95 8.71
CA TYR A 58 6.24 -0.35 8.29
C TYR A 58 6.18 -0.07 6.78
N ASN A 59 7.31 0.18 6.09
CA ASN A 59 7.31 0.34 4.64
C ASN A 59 6.98 -0.98 3.93
N THR A 60 7.47 -2.11 4.46
CA THR A 60 7.13 -3.43 3.94
C THR A 60 5.64 -3.70 4.11
N VAL A 61 5.07 -3.42 5.29
CA VAL A 61 3.63 -3.55 5.54
C VAL A 61 2.82 -2.61 4.63
N ALA A 62 3.22 -1.34 4.53
CA ALA A 62 2.57 -0.33 3.69
C ALA A 62 2.59 -0.72 2.20
N LYS A 63 3.74 -1.18 1.68
CA LYS A 63 3.86 -1.67 0.30
C LYS A 63 2.98 -2.89 0.07
N ALA A 64 2.93 -3.83 1.01
CA ALA A 64 2.10 -5.02 0.91
C ALA A 64 0.61 -4.68 0.85
N VAL A 65 0.11 -3.81 1.73
CA VAL A 65 -1.30 -3.40 1.70
C VAL A 65 -1.65 -2.57 0.46
N ILE A 66 -0.72 -1.75 -0.05
CA ILE A 66 -0.89 -1.07 -1.35
C ILE A 66 -1.05 -2.08 -2.49
N SER A 67 -0.26 -3.16 -2.49
CA SER A 67 -0.30 -4.19 -3.54
C SER A 67 -1.56 -5.04 -3.48
N LEU A 68 -1.95 -5.47 -2.28
CA LEU A 68 -3.01 -6.46 -2.05
C LEU A 68 -4.39 -5.85 -1.80
N GLY A 69 -4.44 -4.59 -1.35
CA GLY A 69 -5.60 -4.02 -0.68
C GLY A 69 -5.76 -4.56 0.75
N GLY A 70 -6.68 -3.94 1.50
CA GLY A 70 -6.96 -4.28 2.89
C GLY A 70 -7.47 -5.71 3.04
N ARG A 71 -8.48 -6.11 2.25
CA ARG A 71 -9.01 -7.49 2.27
C ARG A 71 -7.92 -8.52 1.99
N GLY A 72 -7.19 -8.36 0.89
CA GLY A 72 -6.15 -9.32 0.49
C GLY A 72 -4.98 -9.39 1.48
N TRP A 73 -4.67 -8.28 2.16
CA TRP A 73 -3.69 -8.30 3.25
C TRP A 73 -4.23 -9.02 4.48
N ASN A 74 -5.45 -8.69 4.91
CA ASN A 74 -6.09 -9.28 6.08
C ASN A 74 -6.20 -10.81 5.96
N GLU A 75 -6.66 -11.32 4.82
CA GLU A 75 -6.81 -12.75 4.55
C GLU A 75 -5.48 -13.51 4.67
N ARG A 76 -4.37 -12.87 4.31
CA ARG A 76 -3.04 -13.52 4.29
C ARG A 76 -2.30 -13.46 5.61
N HIS A 77 -2.45 -12.36 6.35
CA HIS A 77 -1.53 -12.03 7.45
C HIS A 77 -2.23 -11.87 8.81
N PHE A 78 -3.55 -11.65 8.84
CA PHE A 78 -4.21 -11.27 10.09
C PHE A 78 -4.29 -12.39 11.12
N ALA A 79 -4.41 -13.64 10.67
CA ALA A 79 -4.41 -14.81 11.56
C ALA A 79 -3.04 -15.02 12.22
N GLU A 80 -1.97 -14.89 11.44
CA GLU A 80 -0.59 -14.97 11.92
C GLU A 80 -0.29 -13.83 12.91
N LEU A 81 -0.67 -12.59 12.56
CA LEU A 81 -0.46 -11.42 13.40
C LEU A 81 -1.11 -11.56 14.80
N ARG A 82 -2.28 -12.22 14.89
CA ARG A 82 -2.93 -12.51 16.19
C ARG A 82 -2.11 -13.44 17.07
N ASN A 83 -1.30 -14.34 16.51
CA ASN A 83 -0.48 -15.26 17.29
C ASN A 83 0.72 -14.56 17.97
N HIS A 84 1.08 -13.36 17.51
CA HIS A 84 2.16 -12.55 18.07
C HIS A 84 1.68 -11.54 19.12
N LEU A 85 0.38 -11.48 19.41
CA LEU A 85 -0.14 -10.59 20.45
C LEU A 85 0.32 -11.04 21.84
N SER A 86 0.91 -10.11 22.60
CA SER A 86 1.30 -10.35 23.99
C SER A 86 0.08 -10.59 24.90
N ASN A 87 -1.07 -10.03 24.53
CA ASN A 87 -2.34 -10.24 25.23
C ASN A 87 -3.40 -10.78 24.25
N PRO A 88 -3.92 -12.00 24.47
CA PRO A 88 -4.96 -12.59 23.60
C PRO A 88 -6.27 -11.80 23.55
N ASN A 89 -6.52 -10.92 24.53
CA ASN A 89 -7.70 -10.05 24.57
C ASN A 89 -7.49 -8.70 23.89
N GLU A 90 -6.29 -8.43 23.38
CA GLU A 90 -6.00 -7.20 22.63
C GLU A 90 -6.77 -7.21 21.31
N LYS A 91 -7.54 -6.14 21.07
CA LYS A 91 -8.35 -5.99 19.86
C LYS A 91 -7.50 -5.44 18.73
N LEU A 92 -6.92 -6.35 17.94
CA LEU A 92 -6.31 -5.99 16.68
C LEU A 92 -7.38 -5.55 15.67
N THR A 93 -7.19 -4.39 15.03
CA THR A 93 -8.14 -3.88 14.03
C THR A 93 -7.63 -4.16 12.61
N PRO A 94 -8.34 -4.93 11.77
CA PRO A 94 -7.90 -5.24 10.40
C PRO A 94 -7.81 -3.98 9.53
N PHE A 95 -7.08 -4.04 8.41
CA PHE A 95 -7.16 -2.97 7.40
C PHE A 95 -8.59 -2.84 6.87
N ASP A 96 -8.96 -1.63 6.47
CA ASP A 96 -10.25 -1.37 5.83
C ASP A 96 -10.35 -2.19 4.53
N GLU A 97 -11.38 -3.04 4.42
CA GLU A 97 -11.55 -3.91 3.25
C GLU A 97 -11.89 -3.14 1.98
N ASP A 98 -12.42 -1.92 2.10
CA ASP A 98 -12.69 -1.03 0.97
C ASP A 98 -11.40 -0.38 0.43
N MET A 99 -10.26 -0.55 1.11
CA MET A 99 -8.95 -0.20 0.57
C MET A 99 -8.55 -1.20 -0.52
N VAL A 100 -8.89 -0.93 -1.78
CA VAL A 100 -8.66 -1.87 -2.90
C VAL A 100 -7.20 -1.97 -3.38
N GLY A 101 -6.35 -1.00 -3.02
CA GLY A 101 -4.95 -0.95 -3.46
C GLY A 101 -4.79 -1.06 -4.99
N LEU A 102 -3.79 -1.81 -5.45
CA LEU A 102 -3.56 -2.09 -6.87
C LEU A 102 -4.52 -3.12 -7.46
N LYS A 103 -5.43 -3.71 -6.67
CA LYS A 103 -6.44 -4.66 -7.15
C LYS A 103 -7.72 -3.98 -7.64
N GLY A 104 -7.80 -2.65 -7.57
CA GLY A 104 -8.92 -1.87 -8.09
C GLY A 104 -9.02 -1.79 -9.64
N PRO A 105 -10.07 -1.15 -10.18
CA PRO A 105 -10.39 -1.07 -11.61
C PRO A 105 -9.27 -0.50 -12.49
N SER A 106 -8.44 0.40 -11.95
CA SER A 106 -7.34 1.03 -12.68
C SER A 106 -6.17 0.09 -12.99
N ARG A 107 -6.13 -1.09 -12.37
CA ARG A 107 -4.99 -2.03 -12.46
C ARG A 107 -4.52 -2.27 -13.88
N LYS A 108 -5.45 -2.64 -14.79
CA LYS A 108 -5.11 -2.95 -16.19
C LYS A 108 -4.46 -1.76 -16.90
N VAL A 109 -4.94 -0.54 -16.63
CA VAL A 109 -4.41 0.69 -17.23
C VAL A 109 -2.98 0.97 -16.75
N LEU A 110 -2.74 0.81 -15.44
CA LEU A 110 -1.41 1.01 -14.83
C LEU A 110 -0.40 -0.04 -15.32
N LEU A 111 -0.79 -1.32 -15.33
CA LEU A 111 0.05 -2.40 -15.88
C LEU A 111 0.44 -2.12 -17.34
N ASN A 112 -0.53 -1.74 -18.18
CA ASN A 112 -0.28 -1.43 -19.59
C ASN A 112 0.55 -0.16 -19.79
N HIS A 113 0.51 0.78 -18.84
CA HIS A 113 1.38 1.95 -18.87
C HIS A 113 2.84 1.54 -18.64
N VAL A 114 3.12 0.76 -17.59
CA VAL A 114 4.49 0.30 -17.30
C VAL A 114 5.02 -0.61 -18.42
N LYS A 115 4.22 -1.55 -18.93
CA LYS A 115 4.61 -2.38 -20.10
C LYS A 115 5.03 -1.54 -21.31
N ARG A 116 4.37 -0.41 -21.54
CA ARG A 116 4.74 0.53 -22.62
C ARG A 116 6.05 1.24 -22.32
N LEU A 117 6.30 1.66 -21.07
CA LEU A 117 7.56 2.28 -20.67
C LEU A 117 8.74 1.31 -20.83
N ILE A 118 8.63 0.09 -20.29
CA ILE A 118 9.66 -0.95 -20.40
C ILE A 118 10.05 -1.19 -21.86
N ARG A 119 9.05 -1.39 -22.73
CA ARG A 119 9.26 -1.58 -24.17
C ARG A 119 9.93 -0.37 -24.84
N LYS A 120 9.52 0.85 -24.50
CA LYS A 120 10.12 2.08 -25.05
C LYS A 120 11.59 2.23 -24.63
N SER A 121 11.94 1.75 -23.45
CA SER A 121 13.31 1.79 -22.93
C SER A 121 14.20 0.64 -23.43
N GLY A 122 13.70 -0.24 -24.31
CA GLY A 122 14.46 -1.38 -24.82
C GLY A 122 14.76 -2.47 -23.77
N LEU A 123 14.09 -2.43 -22.62
CA LEU A 123 14.30 -3.40 -21.55
C LEU A 123 13.56 -4.72 -21.84
N PRO A 124 14.06 -5.85 -21.30
CA PRO A 124 13.35 -7.12 -21.36
C PRO A 124 11.92 -7.02 -20.79
N LYS A 125 11.03 -7.88 -21.29
CA LYS A 125 9.66 -7.95 -20.81
C LYS A 125 9.64 -8.37 -19.34
N ALA A 126 9.08 -7.52 -18.49
CA ALA A 126 8.79 -7.87 -17.10
C ALA A 126 7.53 -8.74 -16.99
N SER A 127 7.54 -9.63 -16.01
CA SER A 127 6.39 -10.36 -15.49
C SER A 127 5.36 -9.39 -14.92
N GLN A 128 4.15 -9.91 -14.66
CA GLN A 128 3.11 -9.10 -14.04
C GLN A 128 3.47 -8.72 -12.61
N ASP A 129 4.06 -9.64 -11.85
CA ASP A 129 4.37 -9.45 -10.43
C ASP A 129 5.49 -8.41 -10.25
N GLU A 130 6.51 -8.43 -11.10
CA GLU A 130 7.55 -7.38 -11.12
C GLU A 130 6.95 -5.98 -11.39
N ILE A 131 5.93 -5.89 -12.24
CA ILE A 131 5.26 -4.62 -12.53
C ILE A 131 4.40 -4.17 -11.34
N GLU A 132 3.68 -5.09 -10.69
CA GLU A 132 2.92 -4.77 -9.48
C GLU A 132 3.84 -4.32 -8.34
N ASP A 133 4.98 -4.98 -8.18
CA ASP A 133 6.01 -4.60 -7.22
C ASP A 133 6.54 -3.19 -7.50
N LEU A 134 6.86 -2.89 -8.76
CA LEU A 134 7.29 -1.55 -9.18
C LEU A 134 6.20 -0.50 -8.91
N LEU A 135 4.93 -0.79 -9.21
CA LEU A 135 3.82 0.13 -8.99
C LEU A 135 3.62 0.43 -7.50
N SER A 136 3.64 -0.61 -6.65
CA SER A 136 3.47 -0.47 -5.21
C SER A 136 4.63 0.29 -4.56
N ALA A 137 5.86 -0.03 -4.95
CA ALA A 137 7.05 0.72 -4.51
C ALA A 137 7.02 2.17 -5.00
N SER A 138 6.57 2.42 -6.23
CA SER A 138 6.50 3.77 -6.79
C SER A 138 5.49 4.65 -6.05
N VAL A 139 4.28 4.14 -5.77
CA VAL A 139 3.28 4.95 -5.05
C VAL A 139 3.64 5.16 -3.59
N LEU A 140 4.28 4.19 -2.93
CA LEU A 140 4.83 4.41 -1.60
C LEU A 140 5.93 5.48 -1.61
N THR A 141 6.80 5.46 -2.63
CA THR A 141 7.83 6.51 -2.81
C THR A 141 7.17 7.89 -2.95
N TYR A 142 6.13 8.01 -3.76
CA TYR A 142 5.38 9.25 -3.92
C TYR A 142 4.73 9.70 -2.60
N ILE A 143 4.04 8.82 -1.89
CA ILE A 143 3.37 9.14 -0.62
C ILE A 143 4.39 9.68 0.40
N LYS A 144 5.56 9.05 0.51
CA LYS A 144 6.61 9.50 1.43
C LYS A 144 7.13 10.87 1.06
N GLN A 145 7.48 11.07 -0.22
CA GLN A 145 8.05 12.34 -0.69
C GLN A 145 7.05 13.50 -0.67
N GLU A 146 5.74 13.23 -0.85
CA GLU A 146 4.72 14.28 -0.94
C GLU A 146 4.12 14.65 0.43
N PHE A 147 4.04 13.69 1.35
CA PHE A 147 3.26 13.87 2.58
C PHE A 147 4.06 13.67 3.86
N VAL A 148 5.21 13.00 3.82
CA VAL A 148 5.97 12.61 5.02
C VAL A 148 7.28 13.37 5.16
N ASP A 149 8.02 13.51 4.06
CA ASP A 149 9.35 14.15 4.00
C ASP A 149 9.28 15.68 4.07
#